data_AF-A0AAE2SIX6-F1
#
_entry.id   AF-A0AAE2SIX6-F1
#
_cell.length_a   1.000
_cell.length_b   1.000
_cell.length_c   1.000
_cell.angle_alpha   90.00
_cell.angle_beta   90.00
_cell.angle_gamma   90.00
#
_symmetry.space_group_name_H-M   'P 1'
#
loop_
_entity.id
_entity.type
_entity.pdbx_description
1 polymer ?
#
loop_
_entity_poly.entity_id
_entity_poly.type
_entity_poly.pdbx_seq_one_letter_code
_entity_poly.pdbx_strand_id
1 'polypeptide(L)'
;MESTLIVGADEFFGLSLCERMMDEGIHVDVVLAETEDKMRQMYLEERLMWLGRNELFRQLEHIGDQNYDTICIQFGSFLPLDQYDSPYILVYEEDRKEWDKREKTGSEKTVILPKMYGPWKEETEEDGYYTNDVADELLRFLLEPSRHSKDQLFELQVTEKTSKEEAKTKIIEWKRQFSSIFDKY
;
A
#
# COMPACT_ATOMS: atom_id res chain seq x y z
N MET A 1 2.02 21.37 -0.35
CA MET A 1 1.85 20.28 0.62
C MET A 1 1.33 19.15 -0.21
N GLU A 2 2.10 18.07 -0.35
CA GLU A 2 1.68 16.94 -1.16
C GLU A 2 0.72 16.07 -0.34
N SER A 3 -0.48 15.84 -0.86
CA SER A 3 -1.48 14.96 -0.26
C SER A 3 -1.74 13.75 -1.16
N THR A 4 -1.77 12.58 -0.55
CA THR A 4 -2.01 11.32 -1.23
C THR A 4 -3.24 10.64 -0.65
N LEU A 5 -4.12 10.18 -1.53
CA LEU A 5 -5.22 9.28 -1.17
C LEU A 5 -4.80 7.85 -1.47
N ILE A 6 -4.87 6.96 -0.47
CA ILE A 6 -4.68 5.52 -0.65
C ILE A 6 -6.00 4.81 -0.38
N VAL A 7 -6.46 4.09 -1.40
CA VAL A 7 -7.71 3.35 -1.39
C VAL A 7 -7.40 1.86 -1.34
N GLY A 8 -8.04 1.15 -0.40
CA GLY A 8 -7.75 -0.25 -0.09
C GLY A 8 -6.50 -0.41 0.78
N ALA A 9 -6.18 0.59 1.62
CA ALA A 9 -4.93 0.55 2.41
C ALA A 9 -4.89 -0.60 3.45
N ASP A 10 -6.03 -1.23 3.71
CA ASP A 10 -6.21 -2.40 4.56
C ASP A 10 -5.57 -3.68 4.01
N GLU A 11 -5.32 -3.75 2.70
CA GLU A 11 -4.60 -4.88 2.15
C GLU A 11 -3.08 -4.75 2.38
N PHE A 12 -2.43 -5.91 2.44
CA PHE A 12 -1.03 -6.20 2.80
C PHE A 12 -0.01 -5.05 2.68
N PHE A 13 0.01 -4.36 1.54
CA PHE A 13 1.01 -3.34 1.20
C PHE A 13 0.62 -1.91 1.60
N GLY A 14 -0.69 -1.62 1.71
CA GLY A 14 -1.20 -0.25 1.79
C GLY A 14 -0.71 0.54 2.99
N LEU A 15 -0.75 -0.05 4.17
CA LEU A 15 -0.24 0.60 5.39
C LEU A 15 1.27 0.84 5.35
N SER A 16 2.04 -0.06 4.73
CA SER A 16 3.50 0.11 4.61
C SER A 16 3.82 1.30 3.70
N LEU A 17 3.04 1.51 2.64
CA LEU A 17 3.14 2.69 1.79
C LEU A 17 2.77 3.97 2.57
N CYS A 18 1.70 3.93 3.38
CA CYS A 18 1.29 5.06 4.21
C CYS A 18 2.41 5.50 5.15
N GLU A 19 2.99 4.55 5.89
CA GLU A 19 4.12 4.80 6.79
C GLU A 19 5.28 5.46 6.07
N ARG A 20 5.65 4.89 4.91
CA ARG A 20 6.78 5.40 4.16
C ARG A 20 6.55 6.82 3.64
N MET A 21 5.33 7.14 3.21
CA MET A 21 4.92 8.48 2.79
C MET A 21 4.97 9.48 3.96
N MET A 22 4.48 9.08 5.14
CA MET A 22 4.55 9.93 6.33
C MET A 22 5.98 10.21 6.77
N ASP A 23 6.89 9.24 6.65
CA ASP A 23 8.31 9.43 6.94
C ASP A 23 8.97 10.49 6.02
N GLU A 24 8.44 10.69 4.80
CA GLU A 24 8.84 11.79 3.90
C GLU A 24 8.06 13.10 4.12
N GLY A 25 7.15 13.15 5.10
CA GLY A 25 6.34 14.34 5.39
C GLY A 25 5.12 14.53 4.47
N ILE A 26 4.70 13.48 3.76
CA ILE A 26 3.53 13.50 2.86
C ILE A 26 2.27 13.23 3.69
N HIS A 27 1.21 14.01 3.43
CA HIS A 27 -0.08 13.78 4.07
C HIS A 27 -0.80 12.63 3.38
N VAL A 28 -1.30 11.68 4.15
CA VAL A 28 -1.94 10.45 3.67
C VAL A 28 -3.34 10.36 4.22
N ASP A 29 -4.32 10.41 3.31
CA ASP A 29 -5.69 10.03 3.61
C ASP A 29 -5.92 8.59 3.13
N VAL A 30 -6.59 7.78 3.95
CA VAL A 30 -6.87 6.38 3.62
C VAL A 30 -8.36 6.06 3.61
N VAL A 31 -8.76 5.24 2.65
CA VAL A 31 -10.07 4.57 2.63
C VAL A 31 -9.80 3.07 2.68
N LEU A 32 -10.41 2.40 3.65
CA LEU A 32 -10.26 0.97 3.87
C LEU A 32 -11.39 0.22 3.19
N ALA A 33 -11.10 -0.92 2.59
CA ALA A 33 -12.10 -1.91 2.23
C ALA A 33 -12.49 -2.74 3.47
N GLU A 34 -13.70 -3.33 3.43
CA GLU A 34 -14.12 -4.27 4.45
C GLU A 34 -13.42 -5.62 4.23
N THR A 35 -12.80 -6.17 5.28
CA THR A 35 -12.22 -7.53 5.27
C THR A 35 -13.09 -8.49 6.09
N GLU A 36 -13.31 -9.71 5.56
CA GLU A 36 -14.04 -10.77 6.29
C GLU A 36 -13.16 -11.53 7.30
N ASP A 37 -11.83 -11.39 7.22
CA ASP A 37 -10.87 -12.04 8.12
C ASP A 37 -10.72 -11.24 9.43
N LYS A 38 -11.31 -11.76 10.51
CA LYS A 38 -11.29 -11.15 11.86
C LYS A 38 -9.90 -10.95 12.44
N MET A 39 -8.95 -11.85 12.15
CA MET A 39 -7.58 -11.71 12.65
C MET A 39 -6.88 -10.56 11.93
N ARG A 40 -7.01 -10.50 10.61
CA ARG A 40 -6.46 -9.38 9.81
C ARG A 40 -7.10 -8.05 10.21
N GLN A 41 -8.41 -8.04 10.41
CA GLN A 41 -9.13 -6.86 10.88
C GLN A 41 -8.58 -6.35 12.22
N MET A 42 -8.35 -7.24 13.18
CA MET A 42 -7.79 -6.87 14.48
C MET A 42 -6.39 -6.25 14.35
N TYR A 43 -5.49 -6.86 13.57
CA TYR A 43 -4.15 -6.30 13.34
C TYR A 43 -4.20 -4.95 12.62
N LEU A 44 -5.10 -4.80 11.65
CA LEU A 44 -5.34 -3.55 10.94
C LEU A 44 -5.79 -2.46 11.91
N GLU A 45 -6.80 -2.73 12.74
CA GLU A 45 -7.33 -1.79 13.74
C GLU A 45 -6.23 -1.34 14.72
N GLU A 46 -5.42 -2.27 15.23
CA GLU A 46 -4.29 -1.92 16.09
C GLU A 46 -3.28 -1.02 15.38
N ARG A 47 -2.97 -1.30 14.10
CA ARG A 47 -2.05 -0.45 13.33
C ARG A 47 -2.62 0.94 13.10
N LEU A 48 -3.90 1.04 12.77
CA LEU A 48 -4.57 2.33 12.58
C LEU A 48 -4.56 3.16 13.86
N MET A 49 -4.67 2.55 15.04
CA MET A 49 -4.52 3.27 16.32
C MET A 49 -3.11 3.87 16.51
N TRP A 50 -2.08 3.22 15.95
CA TRP A 50 -0.72 3.75 15.95
C TRP A 50 -0.53 4.86 14.91
N LEU A 51 -0.96 4.62 13.67
CA LEU A 51 -0.81 5.58 12.56
C LEU A 51 -1.63 6.84 12.78
N GLY A 52 -2.86 6.72 13.30
CA GLY A 52 -3.75 7.85 13.59
C GLY A 52 -3.25 8.82 14.67
N ARG A 53 -2.13 8.52 15.33
CA ARG A 53 -1.44 9.48 16.20
C ARG A 53 -0.52 10.44 15.44
N ASN A 54 -0.19 10.09 14.19
CA ASN A 54 0.58 10.93 13.30
C ASN A 54 -0.36 11.96 12.64
N GLU A 55 -0.03 13.25 12.74
CA GLU A 55 -0.83 14.34 12.14
C GLU A 55 -0.90 14.27 10.61
N LEU A 56 0.02 13.54 9.98
CA LEU A 56 0.06 13.30 8.54
C LEU A 56 -0.87 12.16 8.10
N PHE A 57 -1.52 11.44 9.01
CA PHE A 57 -2.41 10.32 8.69
C PHE A 57 -3.86 10.63 9.02
N ARG A 58 -4.77 10.30 8.09
CA ARG A 58 -6.20 10.37 8.36
C ARG A 58 -6.95 9.21 7.70
N GLN A 59 -7.71 8.48 8.49
CA GLN A 59 -8.70 7.55 7.97
C GLN A 59 -9.98 8.31 7.61
N LEU A 60 -10.49 8.06 6.40
CA LEU A 60 -11.74 8.62 5.89
C LEU A 60 -12.80 7.54 5.80
N GLU A 61 -14.02 7.84 6.25
CA GLU A 61 -15.19 7.02 5.97
C GLU A 61 -15.64 7.23 4.52
N HIS A 62 -15.61 8.48 4.05
CA HIS A 62 -16.01 8.89 2.71
C HIS A 62 -15.03 9.90 2.14
N ILE A 63 -14.78 9.82 0.83
CA ILE A 63 -13.98 10.81 0.10
C ILE A 63 -14.90 12.01 -0.16
N GLY A 64 -14.56 13.14 0.45
CA GLY A 64 -15.24 14.42 0.20
C GLY A 64 -14.69 15.13 -1.04
N ASP A 65 -14.96 16.43 -1.15
CA ASP A 65 -14.48 17.29 -2.25
C ASP A 65 -12.98 17.67 -2.16
N GLN A 66 -12.17 16.83 -1.51
CA GLN A 66 -10.75 17.11 -1.31
C GLN A 66 -9.96 16.72 -2.55
N ASN A 67 -9.07 17.62 -2.99
CA ASN A 67 -8.14 17.33 -4.08
C ASN A 67 -6.89 16.65 -3.53
N TYR A 68 -6.39 15.66 -4.27
CA TYR A 68 -5.18 14.92 -3.97
C TYR A 68 -4.16 15.07 -5.10
N ASP A 69 -2.89 15.19 -4.75
CA ASP A 69 -1.80 15.21 -5.73
C ASP A 69 -1.57 13.82 -6.32
N THR A 70 -1.79 12.78 -5.51
CA THR A 70 -1.65 11.37 -5.90
C THR A 70 -2.83 10.57 -5.39
N ILE A 71 -3.39 9.70 -6.23
CA ILE A 71 -4.44 8.75 -5.85
C ILE A 71 -3.93 7.35 -6.21
N CYS A 72 -3.80 6.50 -5.20
CA CYS A 72 -3.41 5.09 -5.35
C CYS A 72 -4.60 4.21 -4.99
N ILE A 73 -4.97 3.28 -5.86
CA ILE A 73 -6.08 2.35 -5.67
C ILE A 73 -5.55 0.93 -5.75
N GLN A 74 -5.71 0.15 -4.69
CA GLN A 74 -5.33 -1.26 -4.69
C GLN A 74 -6.36 -2.10 -5.45
N PHE A 75 -5.89 -2.89 -6.41
CA PHE A 75 -6.73 -3.78 -7.20
C PHE A 75 -7.26 -4.92 -6.33
N GLY A 76 -8.56 -5.20 -6.43
CA GLY A 76 -9.26 -6.15 -5.56
C GLY A 76 -10.14 -5.47 -4.52
N SER A 77 -9.78 -4.25 -4.10
CA SER A 77 -10.66 -3.39 -3.30
C SER A 77 -11.91 -3.02 -4.13
N PHE A 78 -13.11 -3.30 -3.59
CA PHE A 78 -14.40 -3.16 -4.28
C PHE A 78 -14.83 -1.70 -4.47
N LEU A 79 -14.01 -0.89 -5.14
CA LEU A 79 -14.29 0.53 -5.31
C LEU A 79 -14.46 0.92 -6.79
N PRO A 80 -15.46 1.79 -7.08
CA PRO A 80 -15.76 2.29 -8.41
C PRO A 80 -14.62 3.20 -8.90
N LEU A 81 -13.80 2.69 -9.83
CA LEU A 81 -12.64 3.40 -10.40
C LEU A 81 -13.03 4.66 -11.19
N ASP A 82 -14.26 4.73 -11.68
CA ASP A 82 -14.83 5.82 -12.47
C ASP A 82 -15.01 7.12 -11.67
N GLN A 83 -14.82 7.09 -10.35
CA GLN A 83 -14.94 8.25 -9.48
C GLN A 83 -13.65 9.07 -9.32
N TYR A 84 -12.53 8.61 -9.89
CA TYR A 84 -11.21 9.24 -9.67
C TYR A 84 -10.60 9.72 -10.97
N ASP A 85 -10.15 10.97 -10.97
CA ASP A 85 -9.40 11.54 -12.07
C ASP A 85 -7.93 11.08 -12.01
N SER A 86 -7.50 10.26 -12.97
CA SER A 86 -6.11 9.80 -13.16
C SER A 86 -5.48 9.00 -12.00
N PRO A 87 -6.13 7.94 -11.48
CA PRO A 87 -5.57 7.13 -10.40
C PRO A 87 -4.42 6.22 -10.86
N TYR A 88 -3.53 5.90 -9.94
CA TYR A 88 -2.61 4.78 -10.03
C TYR A 88 -3.26 3.52 -9.47
N ILE A 89 -3.48 2.52 -10.33
CA ILE A 89 -3.99 1.22 -9.93
C ILE A 89 -2.80 0.33 -9.57
N LEU A 90 -2.73 -0.05 -8.30
CA LEU A 90 -1.70 -0.95 -7.80
C LEU A 90 -2.20 -2.38 -7.93
N VAL A 91 -1.51 -3.22 -8.70
CA VAL A 91 -1.91 -4.61 -8.96
C VAL A 91 -0.80 -5.53 -8.49
N TYR A 92 -1.09 -6.48 -7.61
CA TYR A 92 -0.13 -7.51 -7.24
C TYR A 92 0.19 -8.41 -8.44
N GLU A 93 1.45 -8.81 -8.61
CA GLU A 93 1.88 -9.69 -9.73
C GLU A 93 1.04 -10.99 -9.80
N GLU A 94 0.60 -11.52 -8.65
CA GLU A 94 -0.28 -12.69 -8.57
C GLU A 94 -1.65 -12.48 -9.24
N ASP A 95 -2.16 -11.25 -9.22
CA ASP A 95 -3.47 -10.86 -9.77
C ASP A 95 -3.39 -10.31 -11.19
N ARG A 96 -2.18 -10.20 -11.76
CA ARG A 96 -1.94 -9.64 -13.11
C ARG A 96 -2.80 -10.30 -14.19
N LYS A 97 -2.97 -11.63 -14.12
CA LYS A 97 -3.79 -12.38 -15.09
C LYS A 97 -5.27 -12.03 -15.02
N GLU A 98 -5.77 -11.66 -13.84
CA GLU A 98 -7.16 -11.24 -13.67
C GLU A 98 -7.32 -9.79 -14.12
N TRP A 99 -6.37 -8.93 -13.75
CA TRP A 99 -6.28 -7.55 -14.23
C TRP A 99 -6.29 -7.44 -15.76
N ASP A 100 -5.53 -8.28 -16.46
CA ASP A 100 -5.42 -8.24 -17.92
C ASP A 100 -6.70 -8.66 -18.67
N LYS A 101 -7.62 -9.37 -18.00
CA LYS A 101 -8.92 -9.76 -18.58
C LYS A 101 -9.97 -8.67 -18.45
N ARG A 102 -9.74 -7.64 -17.63
CA ARG A 102 -10.69 -6.56 -17.38
C ARG A 102 -10.77 -5.63 -18.59
N GLU A 103 -11.95 -5.08 -18.82
CA GLU A 103 -12.14 -3.97 -19.75
C GLU A 103 -11.53 -2.70 -19.14
N LYS A 104 -10.49 -2.17 -19.79
CA LYS A 104 -9.71 -1.01 -19.33
C LYS A 104 -10.26 0.25 -19.99
N THR A 105 -10.44 1.31 -19.20
CA THR A 105 -10.98 2.60 -19.68
C THR A 105 -9.96 3.42 -20.48
N GLY A 106 -8.68 3.04 -20.44
CA GLY A 106 -7.61 3.63 -21.25
C GLY A 106 -7.04 4.94 -20.72
N SER A 107 -7.44 5.40 -19.52
CA SER A 107 -6.83 6.53 -18.80
C SER A 107 -6.12 6.12 -17.51
N GLU A 108 -6.31 4.86 -17.10
CA GLU A 108 -5.76 4.31 -15.87
C GLU A 108 -4.26 4.06 -16.01
N LYS A 109 -3.48 4.50 -15.02
CA LYS A 109 -2.07 4.12 -14.91
C LYS A 109 -1.99 2.95 -13.96
N THR A 110 -1.46 1.83 -14.41
CA THR A 110 -1.31 0.62 -13.60
C THR A 110 0.15 0.46 -13.19
N VAL A 111 0.38 0.21 -11.91
CA VAL A 111 1.67 -0.22 -11.39
C VAL A 111 1.55 -1.67 -10.94
N ILE A 112 2.33 -2.56 -11.55
CA ILE A 112 2.44 -3.95 -11.14
C ILE A 112 3.45 -4.02 -9.99
N LEU A 113 2.95 -4.44 -8.82
CA LEU A 113 3.73 -4.67 -7.62
C LEU A 113 4.32 -6.09 -7.65
N PRO A 114 5.62 -6.26 -7.37
CA PRO A 114 6.22 -7.58 -7.35
C PRO A 114 5.74 -8.39 -6.14
N LYS A 115 6.07 -9.68 -6.13
CA LYS A 115 5.89 -10.51 -4.94
C LYS A 115 6.66 -9.91 -3.77
N MET A 116 6.06 -9.94 -2.60
CA MET A 116 6.61 -9.33 -1.39
C MET A 116 6.33 -10.15 -0.15
N TYR A 117 7.22 -10.00 0.83
CA TYR A 117 7.13 -10.60 2.14
C TYR A 117 7.29 -9.52 3.22
N GLY A 118 6.62 -9.72 4.35
CA GLY A 118 6.57 -8.70 5.38
C GLY A 118 5.77 -9.14 6.60
N PRO A 119 5.49 -8.21 7.52
CA PRO A 119 4.84 -8.54 8.79
C PRO A 119 3.44 -9.18 8.63
N TRP A 120 2.75 -8.88 7.53
CA TRP A 120 1.37 -9.28 7.26
C TRP A 120 1.22 -10.59 6.44
N LYS A 121 2.33 -11.19 5.99
CA LYS A 121 2.41 -12.41 5.16
C LYS A 121 3.81 -12.99 5.35
N GLU A 122 3.89 -14.04 6.15
CA GLU A 122 5.13 -14.79 6.38
C GLU A 122 5.51 -15.69 5.19
N GLU A 123 4.58 -15.91 4.26
CA GLU A 123 4.77 -16.86 3.16
C GLU A 123 5.74 -16.32 2.10
N THR A 124 6.87 -17.04 1.99
CA THR A 124 7.85 -17.08 0.87
C THR A 124 8.88 -15.94 0.81
N GLU A 125 9.78 -15.90 1.81
CA GLU A 125 11.08 -15.18 1.75
C GLU A 125 11.96 -15.58 0.55
N GLU A 126 11.66 -16.68 -0.14
CA GLU A 126 12.52 -17.24 -1.18
C GLU A 126 12.42 -16.47 -2.51
N ASP A 127 11.25 -15.89 -2.83
CA ASP A 127 10.95 -15.33 -4.18
C ASP A 127 10.37 -13.90 -4.18
N GLY A 128 10.38 -13.18 -3.05
CA GLY A 128 9.76 -11.86 -2.92
C GLY A 128 10.70 -10.79 -2.36
N TYR A 129 10.32 -9.52 -2.53
CA TYR A 129 11.01 -8.36 -1.96
C TYR A 129 10.46 -8.00 -0.58
N TYR A 130 11.30 -7.42 0.28
CA TYR A 130 10.82 -6.91 1.57
C TYR A 130 9.84 -5.75 1.33
N THR A 131 8.67 -5.77 1.98
CA THR A 131 7.59 -4.80 1.74
C THR A 131 8.05 -3.34 1.80
N ASN A 132 8.98 -2.99 2.71
CA ASN A 132 9.46 -1.61 2.82
C ASN A 132 10.32 -1.19 1.62
N ASP A 133 11.10 -2.09 1.04
CA ASP A 133 11.91 -1.81 -0.15
C ASP A 133 10.97 -1.56 -1.37
N VAL A 134 9.85 -2.29 -1.43
CA VAL A 134 8.81 -2.06 -2.43
C VAL A 134 8.12 -0.71 -2.22
N ALA A 135 7.79 -0.36 -0.97
CA ALA A 135 7.14 0.90 -0.62
C ALA A 135 8.04 2.11 -0.94
N ASP A 136 9.33 2.00 -0.63
CA ASP A 136 10.38 2.95 -1.01
C ASP A 136 10.37 3.24 -2.51
N GLU A 137 10.38 2.17 -3.31
CA GLU A 137 10.52 2.29 -4.75
C GLU A 137 9.24 2.78 -5.41
N LEU A 138 8.08 2.34 -4.92
CA LEU A 138 6.81 2.90 -5.35
C LEU A 138 6.73 4.39 -5.03
N LEU A 139 7.13 4.81 -3.84
CA LEU A 139 7.12 6.22 -3.48
C LEU A 139 8.00 7.05 -4.42
N ARG A 140 9.21 6.58 -4.70
CA ARG A 140 10.09 7.22 -5.69
C ARG A 140 9.42 7.33 -7.06
N PHE A 141 8.83 6.24 -7.55
CA PHE A 141 8.09 6.22 -8.80
C PHE A 141 6.95 7.25 -8.82
N LEU A 142 6.18 7.37 -7.74
CA LEU A 142 5.07 8.33 -7.65
C LEU A 142 5.54 9.79 -7.62
N LEU A 143 6.70 10.05 -7.00
CA LEU A 143 7.29 11.38 -6.89
C LEU A 143 8.09 11.80 -8.14
N GLU A 144 8.46 10.87 -9.01
CA GLU A 144 9.26 11.18 -10.19
C GLU A 144 8.51 12.08 -11.20
N PRO A 145 9.16 13.14 -11.74
CA PRO A 145 8.56 14.03 -12.74
C PRO A 145 8.19 13.31 -14.06
N SER A 146 8.79 12.14 -14.32
CA SER A 146 8.51 11.25 -15.45
C SER A 146 7.11 10.63 -15.39
N ARG A 147 6.35 10.83 -14.29
CA ARG A 147 4.96 10.43 -14.07
C ARG A 147 3.97 10.76 -15.19
N HIS A 148 4.31 11.69 -16.08
CA HIS A 148 3.52 12.05 -17.26
C HIS A 148 3.86 11.24 -18.52
N SER A 149 4.54 10.10 -18.38
CA SER A 149 4.71 9.12 -19.45
C SER A 149 3.37 8.79 -20.12
N LYS A 150 3.41 8.53 -21.43
CA LYS A 150 2.26 7.99 -22.17
C LYS A 150 1.94 6.54 -21.79
N ASP A 151 2.86 5.88 -21.08
CA ASP A 151 2.69 4.50 -20.66
C ASP A 151 1.59 4.40 -19.61
N GLN A 152 0.77 3.36 -19.76
CA GLN A 152 -0.37 3.07 -18.88
C GLN A 152 -0.09 1.87 -17.98
N LEU A 153 1.03 1.18 -18.17
CA LEU A 153 1.41 0.00 -17.42
C LEU A 153 2.89 0.11 -17.04
N PHE A 154 3.18 -0.01 -15.76
CA PHE A 154 4.51 0.10 -15.19
C PHE A 154 4.80 -1.15 -14.37
N GLU A 155 5.93 -1.81 -14.62
CA GLU A 155 6.42 -2.88 -13.77
C GLU A 155 7.43 -2.28 -12.77
N LEU A 156 7.11 -2.33 -11.48
CA LEU A 156 7.94 -1.71 -10.46
C LEU A 156 9.25 -2.48 -10.29
N GLN A 157 10.37 -1.85 -10.62
CA GLN A 157 11.71 -2.44 -10.52
C GLN A 157 12.31 -2.17 -9.13
N VAL A 158 12.22 -3.15 -8.22
CA VAL A 158 12.65 -2.96 -6.84
C VAL A 158 14.13 -3.27 -6.67
N THR A 159 14.85 -2.34 -6.06
CA THR A 159 16.24 -2.55 -5.62
C THR A 159 16.23 -3.03 -4.16
N GLU A 160 16.71 -4.25 -3.91
CA GLU A 160 16.88 -4.75 -2.54
C GLU A 160 17.91 -3.92 -1.78
N LYS A 161 17.45 -3.26 -0.72
CA LYS A 161 18.30 -2.50 0.22
C LYS A 161 18.38 -3.20 1.57
N THR A 162 17.29 -3.85 1.98
CA THR A 162 17.18 -4.55 3.25
C THR A 162 17.60 -6.01 3.06
N SER A 163 18.61 -6.48 3.81
CA SER A 163 19.00 -7.88 3.77
C SER A 163 17.92 -8.78 4.39
N LYS A 164 17.93 -10.08 4.08
CA LYS A 164 16.95 -11.04 4.64
C LYS A 164 17.03 -11.10 6.17
N GLU A 165 18.23 -11.03 6.75
CA GLU A 165 18.43 -11.00 8.20
C GLU A 165 17.88 -9.71 8.83
N GLU A 166 18.10 -8.56 8.18
CA GLU A 166 17.58 -7.29 8.66
C GLU A 166 16.05 -7.23 8.56
N ALA A 167 15.49 -7.72 7.45
CA ALA A 167 14.04 -7.83 7.25
C ALA A 167 13.40 -8.70 8.34
N LYS A 168 14.02 -9.84 8.69
CA LYS A 168 13.57 -10.69 9.80
C LYS A 168 13.52 -9.94 11.12
N THR A 169 14.58 -9.19 11.45
CA THR A 169 14.61 -8.38 12.68
C THR A 169 13.51 -7.34 12.68
N LYS A 170 13.33 -6.60 11.58
CA LYS A 170 12.26 -5.59 11.45
C LYS A 170 10.87 -6.20 11.56
N ILE A 171 10.63 -7.38 10.97
CA ILE A 171 9.36 -8.09 11.08
C ILE A 171 9.09 -8.53 12.52
N ILE A 172 10.11 -9.03 13.23
CA ILE A 172 9.97 -9.42 14.65
C ILE A 172 9.67 -8.19 15.52
N GLU A 173 10.40 -7.10 15.32
CA GLU A 173 10.19 -5.84 16.05
C GLU A 173 8.79 -5.29 15.77
N TRP A 174 8.37 -5.31 14.51
CA TRP A 174 7.02 -4.94 14.11
C TRP A 174 6.00 -5.74 14.91
N LYS A 175 6.08 -7.08 14.91
CA LYS A 175 5.16 -7.95 15.67
C LYS A 175 5.18 -7.66 17.17
N ARG A 176 6.33 -7.34 17.74
CA ARG A 176 6.46 -6.98 19.17
C ARG A 176 5.72 -5.70 19.53
N GLN A 177 5.63 -4.72 18.63
CA GLN A 177 4.88 -3.48 18.88
C GLN A 177 3.38 -3.73 19.11
N PHE A 178 2.88 -4.88 18.69
CA PHE A 178 1.49 -5.31 18.87
C PHE A 178 1.33 -6.28 20.07
N SER A 179 2.42 -6.82 20.64
CA SER A 179 2.40 -7.90 21.64
C SER A 179 1.75 -7.57 22.99
N SER A 180 1.31 -6.33 23.25
CA SER A 180 0.58 -6.01 24.47
C SER A 180 -0.75 -6.77 24.65
N ILE A 181 -1.27 -7.42 23.60
CA ILE A 181 -2.44 -8.30 23.66
C ILE A 181 -2.08 -9.78 23.44
N PHE A 182 -1.01 -10.08 22.71
CA PHE A 182 -0.69 -11.45 22.25
C PHE A 182 -0.04 -12.37 23.30
N ASP A 183 0.46 -11.84 24.43
CA ASP A 183 1.08 -12.68 25.46
C ASP A 183 0.08 -13.34 26.45
N LYS A 184 -1.23 -13.29 26.19
CA LYS A 184 -2.25 -13.79 27.14
C LYS A 184 -3.19 -14.90 26.66
N TYR A 185 -3.02 -15.46 25.46
CA TYR A 185 -3.83 -16.60 25.01
C TYR A 185 -3.02 -17.68 24.32
#